data_AF-A0A2T0VUF3-F1
#
_entry.id   AF-A0A2T0VUF3-F1
#
_cell.length_a   1.000
_cell.length_b   1.000
_cell.length_c   1.000
_cell.angle_alpha   90.00
_cell.angle_beta   90.00
_cell.angle_gamma   90.00
#
_symmetry.space_group_name_H-M   'P 1'
#
loop_
_entity.id
_entity.type
_entity.pdbx_description
1 polymer ?
#
loop_
_entity_poly.entity_id
_entity_poly.type
_entity_poly.pdbx_seq_one_letter_code
_entity_poly.pdbx_strand_id
1 'polypeptide(L)'
;MTTTSATVIDDNNQYSWDSIETYYDTSGQIADRVTVYDNGVEKTDSYSDDVRTQTVKEDVLDNVSWDNIVFNYDDNGNVANATTLYDNGTSRQALYEDGALSLVVRLDADDGTDGVFNWAAKMDAYAPDGSLLISATELDGGDEIYLLYQDGEQQTRIENDVDGSDPWLMEVTEYGGAEPVITQYDDYDDIPDAYLEFFPMC
;
A
#
# COMPACT_ATOMS: atom_id res chain seq x y z
N MET A 1 -27.66 -15.04 -8.82
CA MET A 1 -29.03 -14.80 -8.31
C MET A 1 -29.04 -15.25 -6.87
N THR A 2 -29.06 -14.32 -5.92
CA THR A 2 -29.08 -14.57 -4.47
C THR A 2 -30.49 -15.03 -4.07
N THR A 3 -30.61 -16.15 -3.37
CA THR A 3 -31.92 -16.79 -3.14
C THR A 3 -32.49 -16.60 -1.74
N THR A 4 -31.67 -16.26 -0.74
CA THR A 4 -32.11 -15.98 0.65
C THR A 4 -31.08 -15.15 1.41
N SER A 5 -31.52 -14.32 2.36
CA SER A 5 -30.65 -13.69 3.37
C SER A 5 -31.16 -13.94 4.80
N ALA A 6 -30.29 -13.74 5.79
CA ALA A 6 -30.62 -13.77 7.21
C ALA A 6 -30.00 -12.56 7.91
N THR A 7 -30.79 -11.87 8.74
CA THR A 7 -30.37 -10.64 9.44
C THR A 7 -30.38 -10.83 10.94
N VAL A 8 -29.35 -10.32 11.61
CA VAL A 8 -29.24 -10.17 13.05
C VAL A 8 -29.10 -8.69 13.36
N ILE A 9 -29.86 -8.19 14.33
CA ILE A 9 -29.87 -6.77 14.76
C ILE A 9 -29.54 -6.72 16.24
N ASP A 10 -28.72 -5.75 16.66
CA ASP A 10 -28.40 -5.49 18.07
C ASP A 10 -29.23 -4.33 18.65
N ASP A 11 -30.53 -4.56 18.85
CA ASP A 11 -31.45 -3.55 19.38
C ASP A 11 -31.06 -3.01 20.77
N ASN A 12 -30.23 -3.74 21.52
CA ASN A 12 -29.81 -3.36 22.87
C ASN A 12 -28.40 -2.76 22.92
N ASN A 13 -27.73 -2.60 21.78
CA ASN A 13 -26.40 -2.01 21.67
C ASN A 13 -25.38 -2.69 22.62
N GLN A 14 -25.36 -4.02 22.63
CA GLN A 14 -24.45 -4.86 23.43
C GLN A 14 -23.11 -5.11 22.74
N TYR A 15 -23.08 -5.05 21.42
CA TYR A 15 -21.93 -5.21 20.55
C TYR A 15 -21.55 -3.87 19.94
N SER A 16 -20.42 -3.84 19.23
CA SER A 16 -19.99 -2.65 18.48
C SER A 16 -20.54 -2.62 17.04
N TRP A 17 -21.62 -3.36 16.78
CA TRP A 17 -22.26 -3.44 15.48
C TRP A 17 -23.77 -3.34 15.64
N ASP A 18 -24.41 -2.67 14.68
CA ASP A 18 -25.85 -2.45 14.63
C ASP A 18 -26.56 -3.66 13.99
N SER A 19 -26.00 -4.18 12.89
CA SER A 19 -26.58 -5.33 12.20
C SER A 19 -25.57 -6.18 11.44
N ILE A 20 -25.92 -7.45 11.25
CA ILE A 20 -25.22 -8.39 10.40
C ILE A 20 -26.24 -9.03 9.46
N GLU A 21 -26.04 -8.91 8.15
CA GLU A 21 -26.83 -9.60 7.14
C GLU A 21 -25.96 -10.62 6.39
N THR A 22 -26.44 -11.86 6.28
CA THR A 22 -25.76 -12.95 5.58
C THR A 22 -26.57 -13.38 4.37
N TYR A 23 -25.96 -13.37 3.20
CA TYR A 23 -26.54 -13.75 1.92
C TYR A 23 -26.05 -15.14 1.51
N TYR A 24 -26.96 -15.96 0.97
CA TYR A 24 -26.66 -17.33 0.58
C TYR A 24 -26.81 -17.53 -0.93
N ASP A 25 -25.94 -18.35 -1.49
CA ASP A 25 -26.01 -18.78 -2.88
C ASP A 25 -27.17 -19.78 -3.11
N THR A 26 -27.31 -20.27 -4.34
CA THR A 26 -28.35 -21.26 -4.68
C THR A 26 -28.13 -22.63 -4.05
N SER A 27 -26.92 -22.90 -3.55
CA SER A 27 -26.52 -24.13 -2.88
C SER A 27 -26.74 -24.07 -1.36
N GLY A 28 -27.02 -22.87 -0.82
CA GLY A 28 -27.17 -22.60 0.61
C GLY A 28 -25.85 -22.31 1.32
N GLN A 29 -24.74 -22.14 0.59
CA GLN A 29 -23.47 -21.65 1.13
C GLN A 29 -23.49 -20.13 1.27
N ILE A 30 -22.63 -19.59 2.14
CA ILE A 30 -22.51 -18.14 2.30
C ILE A 30 -21.89 -17.56 1.03
N ALA A 31 -22.55 -16.57 0.44
CA ALA A 31 -22.02 -15.77 -0.66
C ALA A 31 -21.40 -14.47 -0.13
N ASP A 32 -22.15 -13.73 0.68
CA ASP A 32 -21.70 -12.47 1.26
C ASP A 32 -22.17 -12.32 2.70
N ARG A 33 -21.43 -11.57 3.50
CA ARG A 33 -21.86 -11.13 4.83
C ARG A 33 -21.53 -9.66 5.03
N VAL A 34 -22.57 -8.86 5.24
CA VAL A 34 -22.50 -7.43 5.50
C VAL A 34 -22.61 -7.20 7.01
N THR A 35 -21.75 -6.38 7.57
CA THR A 35 -21.77 -5.93 8.98
C THR A 35 -21.79 -4.41 9.01
N VAL A 36 -22.81 -3.82 9.61
CA VAL A 36 -22.90 -2.38 9.84
C VAL A 36 -22.45 -2.11 11.27
N TYR A 37 -21.39 -1.33 11.43
CA TYR A 37 -20.82 -0.98 12.72
C TYR A 37 -21.37 0.35 13.24
N ASP A 38 -21.48 0.50 14.57
CA ASP A 38 -22.04 1.70 15.21
C ASP A 38 -21.24 2.97 14.90
N ASN A 39 -19.98 2.81 14.49
CA ASN A 39 -19.11 3.91 14.09
C ASN A 39 -19.37 4.39 12.65
N GLY A 40 -20.34 3.82 11.94
CA GLY A 40 -20.68 4.19 10.57
C GLY A 40 -19.92 3.43 9.48
N VAL A 41 -19.04 2.50 9.86
CA VAL A 41 -18.36 1.63 8.90
C VAL A 41 -19.29 0.50 8.50
N GLU A 42 -19.41 0.26 7.19
CA GLU A 42 -19.98 -0.97 6.66
C GLU A 42 -18.86 -1.90 6.22
N LYS A 43 -18.99 -3.21 6.50
CA LYS A 43 -18.03 -4.24 6.07
C LYS A 43 -18.73 -5.36 5.35
N THR A 44 -18.28 -5.64 4.14
CA THR A 44 -18.75 -6.76 3.31
C THR A 44 -17.65 -7.81 3.19
N ASP A 45 -17.88 -9.02 3.70
CA ASP A 45 -17.07 -10.20 3.43
C ASP A 45 -17.69 -11.01 2.30
N SER A 46 -16.96 -11.26 1.21
CA SER A 46 -17.41 -12.11 0.09
C SER A 46 -16.70 -13.47 0.12
N TYR A 47 -17.42 -14.51 -0.28
CA TYR A 47 -17.01 -15.90 -0.17
C TYR A 47 -17.19 -16.67 -1.49
N SER A 48 -16.30 -17.61 -1.75
CA SER A 48 -16.40 -18.61 -2.81
C SER A 48 -15.96 -19.96 -2.25
N ASP A 49 -16.74 -21.01 -2.47
CA ASP A 49 -16.45 -22.37 -1.97
C ASP A 49 -16.09 -22.39 -0.46
N ASP A 50 -16.87 -21.67 0.35
CA ASP A 50 -16.68 -21.47 1.80
C ASP A 50 -15.35 -20.79 2.23
N VAL A 51 -14.56 -20.26 1.28
CA VAL A 51 -13.35 -19.47 1.53
C VAL A 51 -13.64 -18.00 1.31
N ARG A 52 -13.15 -17.13 2.20
CA ARG A 52 -13.27 -15.68 2.02
C ARG A 52 -12.32 -15.22 0.93
N THR A 53 -12.84 -14.53 -0.09
CA THR A 53 -12.06 -14.02 -1.23
C THR A 53 -11.81 -12.52 -1.13
N GLN A 54 -12.72 -11.78 -0.51
CA GLN A 54 -12.61 -10.34 -0.35
C GLN A 54 -13.26 -9.84 0.95
N THR A 55 -12.69 -8.78 1.51
CA THR A 55 -13.34 -7.92 2.51
C THR A 55 -13.29 -6.49 2.02
N VAL A 56 -14.44 -5.83 1.91
CA VAL A 56 -14.54 -4.38 1.66
C VAL A 56 -15.03 -3.71 2.93
N LYS A 57 -14.47 -2.56 3.27
CA LYS A 57 -14.95 -1.66 4.33
C LYS A 57 -15.16 -0.28 3.75
N GLU A 58 -16.31 0.32 4.02
CA GLU A 58 -16.68 1.67 3.57
C GLU A 58 -17.03 2.53 4.78
N ASP A 59 -16.56 3.77 4.82
CA ASP A 59 -16.96 4.74 5.83
C ASP A 59 -18.20 5.52 5.37
N VAL A 60 -19.36 4.90 5.57
CA VAL A 60 -20.63 5.41 5.04
C VAL A 60 -21.09 6.70 5.73
N LEU A 61 -20.55 6.99 6.93
CA LEU A 61 -20.92 8.15 7.73
C LEU A 61 -19.78 9.18 7.87
N ASP A 62 -18.64 9.01 7.20
CA ASP A 62 -17.51 9.95 7.21
C ASP A 62 -17.01 10.24 8.64
N ASN A 63 -16.81 9.18 9.43
CA ASN A 63 -16.41 9.22 10.84
C ASN A 63 -14.96 8.80 11.09
N VAL A 64 -14.31 8.16 10.14
CA VAL A 64 -12.90 7.78 10.18
C VAL A 64 -12.13 8.56 9.11
N SER A 65 -10.81 8.40 9.04
CA SER A 65 -9.96 9.17 8.13
C SER A 65 -9.70 8.45 6.80
N TRP A 66 -10.47 7.40 6.51
CA TRP A 66 -10.34 6.61 5.30
C TRP A 66 -11.73 6.38 4.71
N ASP A 67 -11.80 6.38 3.39
CA ASP A 67 -13.04 6.25 2.63
C ASP A 67 -13.36 4.76 2.44
N ASN A 68 -12.36 4.00 1.98
CA ASN A 68 -12.51 2.57 1.72
C ASN A 68 -11.26 1.75 2.06
N ILE A 69 -11.46 0.53 2.57
CA ILE A 69 -10.41 -0.48 2.69
C ILE A 69 -10.84 -1.79 2.02
N VAL A 70 -10.06 -2.27 1.06
CA VAL A 70 -10.24 -3.57 0.41
C VAL A 70 -9.13 -4.52 0.82
N PHE A 71 -9.49 -5.73 1.24
CA PHE A 71 -8.58 -6.87 1.39
C PHE A 71 -8.96 -7.93 0.37
N ASN A 72 -8.01 -8.36 -0.45
CA ASN A 72 -8.16 -9.54 -1.29
C ASN A 72 -7.33 -10.68 -0.73
N TYR A 73 -7.91 -11.88 -0.73
CA TYR A 73 -7.31 -13.07 -0.10
C TYR A 73 -6.83 -14.06 -1.16
N ASP A 74 -5.78 -14.80 -0.84
CA ASP A 74 -5.31 -15.93 -1.63
C ASP A 74 -6.16 -17.20 -1.37
N ASP A 75 -5.90 -18.27 -2.13
CA ASP A 75 -6.61 -19.56 -2.00
C ASP A 75 -6.40 -20.23 -0.63
N ASN A 76 -5.38 -19.81 0.13
CA ASN A 76 -5.10 -20.30 1.48
C ASN A 76 -5.82 -19.46 2.56
N GLY A 77 -6.53 -18.40 2.16
CA GLY A 77 -7.22 -17.47 3.05
C GLY A 77 -6.32 -16.43 3.71
N ASN A 78 -5.07 -16.27 3.26
CA ASN A 78 -4.21 -15.17 3.69
C ASN A 78 -4.51 -13.92 2.88
N VAL A 79 -4.24 -12.74 3.42
CA VAL A 79 -4.34 -11.49 2.66
C VAL A 79 -3.24 -11.50 1.61
N ALA A 80 -3.61 -11.39 0.32
CA ALA A 80 -2.69 -11.23 -0.80
C ALA A 80 -2.42 -9.75 -1.09
N ASN A 81 -3.45 -8.91 -0.96
CA ASN A 81 -3.31 -7.46 -1.02
C ASN A 81 -4.30 -6.75 -0.10
N ALA A 82 -3.91 -5.56 0.35
CA ALA A 82 -4.78 -4.64 1.08
C ALA A 82 -4.62 -3.22 0.53
N THR A 83 -5.69 -2.61 0.08
CA THR A 83 -5.74 -1.21 -0.39
C THR A 83 -6.55 -0.38 0.58
N THR A 84 -6.03 0.79 0.96
CA THR A 84 -6.74 1.83 1.70
C THR A 84 -6.78 3.09 0.85
N LEU A 85 -7.98 3.63 0.63
CA LEU A 85 -8.20 4.97 0.09
C LEU A 85 -8.53 5.90 1.24
N TYR A 86 -7.83 7.03 1.32
CA TYR A 86 -8.02 8.03 2.36
C TYR A 86 -8.91 9.17 1.86
N ASP A 87 -9.62 9.86 2.76
CA ASP A 87 -10.56 10.94 2.36
C ASP A 87 -9.85 12.13 1.71
N ASN A 88 -8.54 12.27 1.95
CA ASN A 88 -7.69 13.26 1.32
C ASN A 88 -7.26 12.87 -0.11
N GLY A 89 -7.78 11.78 -0.67
CA GLY A 89 -7.48 11.28 -2.01
C GLY A 89 -6.19 10.47 -2.14
N THR A 90 -5.40 10.34 -1.07
CA THR A 90 -4.20 9.50 -1.07
C THR A 90 -4.55 8.04 -0.92
N SER A 91 -3.65 7.14 -1.33
CA SER A 91 -3.86 5.70 -1.18
C SER A 91 -2.65 4.98 -0.60
N ARG A 92 -2.92 3.82 0.00
CA ARG A 92 -1.89 2.87 0.44
C ARG A 92 -2.28 1.48 -0.02
N GLN A 93 -1.43 0.85 -0.82
CA GLN A 93 -1.52 -0.56 -1.17
C GLN A 93 -0.42 -1.35 -0.46
N ALA A 94 -0.77 -2.47 0.16
CA ALA A 94 0.16 -3.45 0.69
C ALA A 94 -0.01 -4.77 -0.05
N LEU A 95 1.10 -5.33 -0.54
CA LEU A 95 1.16 -6.65 -1.17
C LEU A 95 1.83 -7.63 -0.21
N TYR A 96 1.36 -8.87 -0.25
CA TYR A 96 1.87 -9.94 0.59
C TYR A 96 2.26 -11.13 -0.29
N GLU A 97 3.36 -11.77 0.07
CA GLU A 97 3.82 -13.03 -0.53
C GLU A 97 3.92 -14.07 0.59
N ASP A 98 3.22 -15.19 0.43
CA ASP A 98 3.15 -16.28 1.41
C ASP A 98 2.80 -15.80 2.85
N GLY A 99 1.97 -14.76 2.96
CA GLY A 99 1.54 -14.16 4.22
C GLY A 99 2.53 -13.17 4.85
N ALA A 100 3.70 -12.94 4.25
CA ALA A 100 4.64 -11.89 4.64
C ALA A 100 4.40 -10.62 3.80
N LEU A 101 4.51 -9.44 4.43
CA LEU A 101 4.44 -8.16 3.71
C LEU A 101 5.65 -8.05 2.78
N SER A 102 5.42 -7.84 1.48
CA SER A 102 6.49 -7.76 0.47
C SER A 102 6.68 -6.33 -0.05
N LEU A 103 5.59 -5.60 -0.28
CA LEU A 103 5.63 -4.24 -0.83
C LEU A 103 4.54 -3.37 -0.21
N VAL A 104 4.87 -2.12 0.09
CA VAL A 104 3.90 -1.06 0.37
C VAL A 104 4.07 0.06 -0.64
N VAL A 105 3.02 0.37 -1.40
CA VAL A 105 2.96 1.53 -2.30
C VAL A 105 2.04 2.56 -1.68
N ARG A 106 2.47 3.82 -1.66
CA ARG A 106 1.65 4.97 -1.29
C ARG A 106 1.64 5.93 -2.46
N LEU A 107 0.45 6.37 -2.86
CA LEU A 107 0.28 7.34 -3.93
C LEU A 107 -0.36 8.60 -3.35
N ASP A 108 0.16 9.75 -3.75
CA ASP A 108 -0.47 11.03 -3.50
C ASP A 108 -1.48 11.32 -4.62
N ALA A 109 -2.69 11.73 -4.24
CA ALA A 109 -3.86 12.07 -5.08
C ALA A 109 -4.03 11.35 -6.44
N ASP A 110 -5.17 10.67 -6.61
CA ASP A 110 -5.50 9.81 -7.76
C ASP A 110 -5.77 10.51 -9.14
N ASP A 111 -5.18 11.66 -9.49
CA ASP A 111 -5.42 12.25 -10.83
C ASP A 111 -4.49 13.39 -11.35
N GLY A 112 -3.36 13.69 -10.72
CA GLY A 112 -2.28 14.42 -11.41
C GLY A 112 -2.41 15.94 -11.55
N THR A 113 -2.81 16.68 -10.51
CA THR A 113 -2.17 17.98 -10.15
C THR A 113 -2.57 18.44 -8.74
N ASP A 114 -1.56 18.85 -7.96
CA ASP A 114 -1.63 19.37 -6.58
C ASP A 114 -2.05 18.32 -5.54
N GLY A 115 -1.11 17.41 -5.25
CA GLY A 115 -1.23 16.39 -4.22
C GLY A 115 -1.17 16.95 -2.79
N VAL A 116 -1.47 16.11 -1.81
CA VAL A 116 -1.43 16.43 -0.37
C VAL A 116 0.00 16.60 0.13
N PHE A 117 0.95 15.98 -0.57
CA PHE A 117 2.36 15.93 -0.26
C PHE A 117 3.18 16.50 -1.43
N ASN A 118 4.50 16.54 -1.23
CA ASN A 118 5.46 16.96 -2.25
C ASN A 118 6.08 15.77 -3.00
N TRP A 119 5.42 14.62 -2.96
CA TRP A 119 5.83 13.38 -3.58
C TRP A 119 4.63 12.74 -4.25
N ALA A 120 4.83 12.20 -5.45
CA ALA A 120 3.80 11.52 -6.21
C ALA A 120 3.62 10.08 -5.71
N ALA A 121 4.71 9.39 -5.41
CA ALA A 121 4.69 8.02 -4.94
C ALA A 121 5.78 7.69 -3.93
N LYS A 122 5.49 6.73 -3.04
CA LYS A 122 6.46 6.09 -2.16
C LYS A 122 6.29 4.59 -2.19
N MET A 123 7.39 3.86 -2.26
CA MET A 123 7.41 2.41 -2.19
C MET A 123 8.38 1.92 -1.11
N ASP A 124 7.95 0.94 -0.32
CA ASP A 124 8.80 0.24 0.65
C ASP A 124 8.76 -1.26 0.34
N ALA A 125 9.91 -1.84 0.02
CA ALA A 125 10.07 -3.27 -0.25
C ALA A 125 10.70 -3.98 0.96
N TYR A 126 10.17 -5.13 1.33
CA TYR A 126 10.52 -5.86 2.54
C TYR A 126 10.99 -7.28 2.23
N ALA A 127 11.91 -7.79 3.05
CA ALA A 127 12.25 -9.20 3.08
C ALA A 127 11.17 -10.01 3.82
N PRO A 128 11.14 -11.35 3.64
CA PRO A 128 10.17 -12.22 4.32
C PRO A 128 10.21 -12.17 5.86
N ASP A 129 11.33 -11.74 6.46
CA ASP A 129 11.46 -11.54 7.91
C ASP A 129 10.93 -10.17 8.39
N GLY A 130 10.44 -9.33 7.47
CA GLY A 130 9.91 -8.00 7.73
C GLY A 130 10.97 -6.89 7.74
N SER A 131 12.24 -7.20 7.48
CA SER A 131 13.27 -6.17 7.33
C SER A 131 13.04 -5.34 6.06
N LEU A 132 13.22 -4.02 6.18
CA LEU A 132 13.15 -3.10 5.03
C LEU A 132 14.40 -3.31 4.16
N LEU A 133 14.21 -3.48 2.85
CA LEU A 133 15.29 -3.62 1.87
C LEU A 133 15.51 -2.31 1.13
N ILE A 134 14.43 -1.72 0.62
CA ILE A 134 14.47 -0.53 -0.21
C ILE A 134 13.29 0.36 0.20
N SER A 135 13.54 1.66 0.36
CA SER A 135 12.50 2.68 0.34
C SER A 135 12.78 3.61 -0.83
N ALA A 136 11.79 3.87 -1.67
CA ALA A 136 11.93 4.82 -2.77
C ALA A 136 10.81 5.84 -2.78
N THR A 137 11.12 7.05 -3.22
CA THR A 137 10.21 8.19 -3.31
C THR A 137 10.36 8.84 -4.67
N GLU A 138 9.25 9.00 -5.37
CA GLU A 138 9.15 9.85 -6.56
C GLU A 138 8.57 11.20 -6.11
N LEU A 139 9.32 12.28 -6.30
CA LEU A 139 8.88 13.64 -6.01
C LEU A 139 7.93 14.14 -7.12
N ASP A 140 7.09 15.13 -6.82
CA ASP A 140 6.18 15.68 -7.85
C ASP A 140 6.91 16.32 -9.03
N GLY A 141 8.18 16.70 -8.84
CA GLY A 141 9.07 17.20 -9.90
C GLY A 141 9.57 16.11 -10.85
N GLY A 142 9.41 14.83 -10.50
CA GLY A 142 9.94 13.68 -11.24
C GLY A 142 11.23 13.12 -10.66
N ASP A 143 11.92 13.85 -9.78
CA ASP A 143 13.13 13.36 -9.12
C ASP A 143 12.84 12.14 -8.25
N GLU A 144 13.83 11.25 -8.17
CA GLU A 144 13.69 9.98 -7.47
C GLU A 144 14.73 9.87 -6.35
N ILE A 145 14.30 9.36 -5.20
CA ILE A 145 15.17 9.09 -4.06
C ILE A 145 15.04 7.62 -3.70
N TYR A 146 16.15 6.88 -3.67
CA TYR A 146 16.22 5.49 -3.20
C TYR A 146 17.08 5.40 -1.93
N LEU A 147 16.59 4.65 -0.95
CA LEU A 147 17.28 4.32 0.29
C LEU A 147 17.45 2.80 0.33
N LEU A 148 18.70 2.34 0.34
CA LEU A 148 19.05 0.92 0.39
C LEU A 148 19.45 0.53 1.81
N TYR A 149 18.88 -0.56 2.30
CA TYR A 149 19.07 -1.04 3.65
C TYR A 149 19.72 -2.43 3.67
N GLN A 150 20.57 -2.65 4.68
CA GLN A 150 21.14 -3.96 4.99
C GLN A 150 21.15 -4.14 6.50
N ASP A 151 20.70 -5.31 6.98
CA ASP A 151 20.63 -5.64 8.41
C ASP A 151 19.90 -4.59 9.27
N GLY A 152 18.92 -3.91 8.68
CA GLY A 152 18.10 -2.87 9.32
C GLY A 152 18.74 -1.48 9.37
N GLU A 153 19.93 -1.30 8.79
CA GLU A 153 20.63 -0.01 8.70
C GLU A 153 20.68 0.50 7.26
N GLN A 154 20.48 1.80 7.08
CA GLN A 154 20.60 2.45 5.77
C GLN A 154 22.08 2.45 5.33
N GLN A 155 22.37 1.78 4.21
CA GLN A 155 23.72 1.69 3.66
C GLN A 155 23.98 2.73 2.58
N THR A 156 22.97 3.01 1.76
CA THR A 156 23.12 3.88 0.59
C THR A 156 21.88 4.75 0.42
N ARG A 157 22.09 5.99 0.01
CA ARG A 157 21.05 6.89 -0.50
C ARG A 157 21.44 7.29 -1.92
N ILE A 158 20.50 7.18 -2.85
CA ILE A 158 20.66 7.55 -4.25
C ILE A 158 19.61 8.62 -4.54
N GLU A 159 20.02 9.73 -5.14
CA GLU A 159 19.14 10.75 -5.70
C GLU A 159 19.37 10.81 -7.20
N ASN A 160 18.29 10.78 -7.98
CA ASN A 160 18.33 11.03 -9.41
C ASN A 160 17.68 12.37 -9.69
N ASP A 161 18.42 13.27 -10.33
CA ASP A 161 17.90 14.52 -10.85
C ASP A 161 17.32 14.26 -12.24
N VAL A 162 15.99 14.14 -12.30
CA VAL A 162 15.27 13.84 -13.54
C VAL A 162 14.79 15.12 -14.20
N ASP A 163 14.51 16.15 -13.40
CA ASP A 163 14.01 17.44 -13.88
C ASP A 163 15.13 18.38 -14.37
N GLY A 164 16.39 18.03 -14.10
CA GLY A 164 17.58 18.78 -14.51
C GLY A 164 17.79 20.04 -13.66
N SER A 165 17.31 20.03 -12.42
CA SER A 165 17.45 21.14 -11.48
C SER A 165 18.85 21.24 -10.88
N ASP A 166 19.61 20.16 -10.92
CA ASP A 166 20.97 20.02 -10.41
C ASP A 166 22.01 19.83 -11.54
N PRO A 167 23.31 20.02 -11.25
CA PRO A 167 24.37 19.87 -12.25
C PRO A 167 24.78 18.41 -12.49
N TRP A 168 24.28 17.47 -11.69
CA TRP A 168 24.58 16.04 -11.72
C TRP A 168 23.32 15.26 -12.12
N LEU A 169 23.47 14.08 -12.72
CA LEU A 169 22.35 13.16 -13.03
C LEU A 169 22.00 12.27 -11.84
N MET A 170 23.01 11.89 -11.06
CA MET A 170 22.85 11.06 -9.87
C MET A 170 23.80 11.49 -8.75
N GLU A 171 23.30 11.59 -7.53
CA GLU A 171 24.09 11.70 -6.30
C GLU A 171 23.94 10.41 -5.47
N VAL A 172 25.07 9.81 -5.09
CA VAL A 172 25.11 8.63 -4.22
C VAL A 172 25.80 8.99 -2.90
N THR A 173 25.12 8.75 -1.79
CA THR A 173 25.68 8.82 -0.43
C THR A 173 25.80 7.42 0.16
N GLU A 174 27.03 6.99 0.48
CA GLU A 174 27.32 5.70 1.13
C GLU A 174 27.62 5.91 2.63
N TYR A 175 26.98 5.12 3.49
CA TYR A 175 27.06 5.22 4.96
C TYR A 175 27.93 4.15 5.63
N GLY A 176 28.51 3.20 4.87
CA GLY A 176 29.28 2.07 5.41
C GLY A 176 30.62 2.39 6.08
N GLY A 177 30.97 3.68 6.23
CA GLY A 177 32.23 4.17 6.79
C GLY A 177 32.06 4.91 8.13
N ALA A 178 33.15 5.53 8.61
CA ALA A 178 33.08 6.38 9.80
C ALA A 178 32.32 7.69 9.57
N GLU A 179 32.29 8.16 8.31
CA GLU A 179 31.56 9.34 7.84
C GLU A 179 30.92 9.00 6.49
N PRO A 180 29.78 9.61 6.14
CA PRO A 180 29.16 9.43 4.83
C PRO A 180 30.07 9.89 3.68
N VAL A 181 30.09 9.14 2.58
CA VAL A 181 30.79 9.50 1.34
C VAL A 181 29.78 9.87 0.28
N ILE A 182 29.91 11.08 -0.30
CA ILE A 182 29.03 11.59 -1.35
C ILE A 182 29.78 11.59 -2.68
N THR A 183 29.19 11.00 -3.71
CA THR A 183 29.70 10.98 -5.09
C THR A 183 28.60 11.44 -6.04
N GLN A 184 28.93 12.39 -6.91
CA GLN A 184 28.03 12.90 -7.95
C GLN A 184 28.49 12.42 -9.33
N TYR A 185 27.54 12.06 -10.18
CA TYR A 185 27.77 11.60 -11.54
C TYR A 185 27.02 12.52 -12.51
N ASP A 186 27.75 13.23 -13.37
CA ASP A 186 27.19 14.20 -14.32
C ASP A 186 26.94 13.56 -15.70
N ASP A 187 27.42 12.34 -15.93
CA ASP A 187 27.27 11.57 -17.16
C ASP A 187 26.85 10.12 -16.83
N TYR A 188 25.97 9.57 -17.64
CA TYR A 188 25.47 8.20 -17.50
C TYR A 188 26.60 7.17 -17.60
N ASP A 189 27.59 7.40 -18.47
CA ASP A 189 28.71 6.48 -18.68
C ASP A 189 29.65 6.40 -17.46
N ASP A 190 29.56 7.36 -16.53
CA ASP A 190 30.33 7.38 -15.28
C ASP A 190 29.61 6.66 -14.12
N ILE A 191 28.32 6.31 -14.28
CA ILE A 191 27.53 5.63 -13.24
C ILE A 191 27.96 4.15 -13.14
N PRO A 192 28.37 3.67 -11.95
CA PRO A 192 28.68 2.26 -11.74
C PRO A 192 27.51 1.32 -12.02
N ASP A 193 27.78 0.14 -12.58
CA ASP A 193 26.78 -0.91 -12.87
C ASP A 193 25.86 -1.22 -11.68
N ALA A 194 26.37 -1.12 -10.45
CA ALA A 194 25.62 -1.37 -9.22
C ALA A 194 24.49 -0.36 -8.96
N TYR A 195 24.52 0.81 -9.60
CA TYR A 195 23.51 1.86 -9.45
C TYR A 195 22.62 2.02 -10.68
N LEU A 196 22.97 1.37 -11.81
CA LEU A 196 22.19 1.47 -13.05
C LEU A 196 20.76 0.94 -12.91
N GLU A 197 20.49 0.00 -12.00
CA GLU A 197 19.13 -0.48 -11.75
C GLU A 197 18.21 0.55 -11.06
N PHE A 198 18.82 1.56 -10.44
CA PHE A 198 18.13 2.68 -9.80
C PHE A 198 18.12 3.93 -10.67
N PHE A 199 18.70 3.90 -11.88
CA PHE A 199 18.67 5.03 -12.79
C PHE A 199 17.40 4.97 -13.65
N PRO A 200 16.63 6.07 -13.77
CA PRO A 200 15.38 6.07 -14.52
C PRO A 200 15.62 5.77 -15.99
N MET A 201 14.84 4.84 -16.54
CA MET A 201 14.88 4.54 -17.97
C MET A 201 14.16 5.64 -18.75
N CYS A 202 14.91 6.42 -19.53
CA CYS A 202 14.38 7.39 -20.48
C CYS A 202 13.69 6.76 -21.71
#